data_AF-A0A418KNP7-F1
#
_entry.id   AF-A0A418KNP7-F1
#
_cell.length_a   1.000
_cell.length_b   1.000
_cell.length_c   1.000
_cell.angle_alpha   90.00
_cell.angle_beta   90.00
_cell.angle_gamma   90.00
#
_symmetry.space_group_name_H-M   'P 1'
#
loop_
_entity.id
_entity.type
_entity.pdbx_description
1 polymer ?
#
loop_
_entity_poly.entity_id
_entity_poly.type
_entity_poly.pdbx_seq_one_letter_code
_entity_poly.pdbx_strand_id
1 'polypeptide(L)'
;MTTTSLRGGLRLVQLLLIALIVLLIVRGPLYGLVDDGPYDGAWGGPSRSGAWLAHAAIAVPIGAVAGALLVAVERLRRRLTLTEQGEPAAWWVRPAAVTAVVLAALFLTLWTRQL
;
A
#
# COMPACT_ATOMS: atom_id res chain seq x y z
N MET A 1 -3.15 16.00 -16.90
CA MET A 1 -3.25 16.19 -15.44
C MET A 1 -2.43 17.41 -15.03
N THR A 2 -3.01 18.33 -14.26
CA THR A 2 -2.26 19.44 -13.63
C THR A 2 -1.43 18.91 -12.46
N THR A 3 -0.41 19.65 -12.03
CA THR A 3 0.44 19.26 -10.88
C THR A 3 -0.37 19.17 -9.57
N THR A 4 -1.37 20.05 -9.41
CA THR A 4 -2.33 20.01 -8.30
C THR A 4 -3.13 18.71 -8.27
N SER A 5 -3.72 18.30 -9.42
CA SER A 5 -4.44 17.02 -9.51
C SER A 5 -3.53 15.82 -9.25
N LEU A 6 -2.27 15.90 -9.69
CA LEU A 6 -1.27 14.84 -9.50
C LEU A 6 -0.91 14.65 -8.02
N ARG A 7 -0.68 15.75 -7.28
CA ARG A 7 -0.47 15.68 -5.82
C ARG A 7 -1.70 15.16 -5.09
N GLY A 8 -2.90 15.58 -5.51
CA GLY A 8 -4.15 15.04 -4.99
C GLY A 8 -4.20 13.52 -5.16
N GLY A 9 -3.90 13.02 -6.37
CA GLY A 9 -3.79 11.59 -6.65
C GLY A 9 -2.75 10.88 -5.79
N LEU A 10 -1.53 11.43 -5.63
CA LEU A 10 -0.51 10.84 -4.77
C LEU A 10 -0.94 10.80 -3.29
N ARG A 11 -1.69 11.79 -2.81
CA ARG A 11 -2.26 11.77 -1.46
C ARG A 11 -3.28 10.64 -1.30
N LEU A 12 -4.10 10.39 -2.32
CA LEU A 12 -4.99 9.23 -2.33
C LEU A 12 -4.19 7.91 -2.33
N VAL A 13 -3.10 7.83 -3.08
CA VAL A 13 -2.20 6.66 -3.05
C VAL A 13 -1.60 6.45 -1.65
N GLN A 14 -1.20 7.52 -0.94
CA GLN A 14 -0.72 7.41 0.44
C GLN A 14 -1.81 6.87 1.38
N LEU A 15 -3.03 7.40 1.28
CA LEU A 15 -4.16 6.94 2.10
C LEU A 15 -4.48 5.47 1.82
N LEU A 16 -4.44 5.06 0.55
CA LEU A 16 -4.58 3.66 0.15
C LEU A 16 -3.50 2.79 0.79
N LEU A 17 -2.22 3.16 0.67
CA LEU A 17 -1.11 2.41 1.28
C LEU A 17 -1.26 2.30 2.80
N ILE A 18 -1.68 3.38 3.48
CA ILE A 18 -1.96 3.37 4.92
C ILE A 18 -3.11 2.39 5.23
N ALA A 19 -4.21 2.43 4.48
CA ALA A 19 -5.33 1.51 4.66
C ALA A 19 -4.91 0.05 4.44
N LEU A 20 -4.07 -0.22 3.44
CA LEU A 20 -3.52 -1.56 3.19
C LEU A 20 -2.59 -2.02 4.31
N ILE A 21 -1.77 -1.13 4.87
CA ILE A 21 -0.92 -1.45 6.03
C ILE A 21 -1.79 -1.78 7.26
N VAL A 22 -2.86 -1.02 7.49
CA VAL A 22 -3.81 -1.32 8.59
C VAL A 22 -4.45 -2.69 8.38
N LEU A 23 -4.95 -2.97 7.16
CA LEU A 23 -5.51 -4.28 6.82
C LEU A 23 -4.50 -5.40 7.04
N LEU A 24 -3.24 -5.18 6.67
CA LEU A 24 -2.15 -6.13 6.85
C LEU A 24 -1.84 -6.40 8.33
N ILE A 25 -1.87 -5.37 9.18
CA ILE A 25 -1.68 -5.52 10.63
C ILE A 25 -2.82 -6.34 11.24
N VAL A 26 -4.05 -6.05 10.84
CA VAL A 26 -5.25 -6.77 11.29
C VAL A 26 -5.20 -8.24 10.86
N ARG A 27 -4.82 -8.51 9.61
CA ARG A 27 -4.79 -9.86 9.03
C ARG A 27 -3.48 -10.62 9.28
N GLY A 28 -2.44 -9.97 9.79
CA GLY A 28 -1.14 -10.55 10.07
C GLY A 28 -0.93 -10.75 11.57
N PRO A 29 -0.24 -9.83 12.26
CA PRO A 29 -0.02 -9.92 13.71
C PRO A 29 -1.29 -10.14 14.54
N LEU A 30 -2.42 -9.53 14.14
CA LEU A 30 -3.69 -9.66 14.86
C LEU A 30 -4.59 -10.78 14.30
N TYR A 31 -4.11 -11.61 13.37
CA TYR A 31 -4.91 -12.66 12.72
C TYR A 31 -5.68 -13.51 13.73
N GLY A 32 -4.96 -14.04 14.72
CA GLY A 32 -5.54 -14.90 15.74
C GLY A 32 -6.52 -14.18 16.67
N LEU A 33 -6.58 -12.85 16.72
CA LEU A 33 -7.56 -12.10 17.52
C LEU A 33 -8.86 -11.80 16.75
N VAL A 34 -8.81 -11.81 15.42
CA VAL A 34 -9.92 -11.40 14.55
C VAL A 34 -10.57 -12.59 13.86
N ASP A 35 -9.87 -13.70 13.73
CA ASP A 35 -10.35 -14.96 13.16
C ASP A 35 -10.28 -16.06 14.22
N ASP A 36 -11.45 -16.55 14.67
CA ASP A 36 -11.60 -17.59 15.68
C ASP A 36 -11.64 -19.02 15.09
N GLY A 37 -11.49 -19.16 13.77
CA GLY A 37 -11.53 -20.43 13.05
C GLY A 37 -12.94 -20.81 12.52
N PRO A 38 -13.12 -22.05 12.04
CA PRO A 38 -12.17 -23.17 12.04
C PRO A 38 -10.97 -22.95 11.10
N TYR A 39 -9.78 -23.40 11.51
CA TYR A 39 -8.53 -23.19 10.77
C TYR A 39 -8.19 -24.33 9.79
N ASP A 40 -9.11 -25.26 9.54
CA ASP A 40 -8.86 -26.47 8.76
C ASP A 40 -8.40 -26.20 7.31
N GLY A 41 -8.74 -25.01 6.77
CA GLY A 41 -8.25 -24.52 5.47
C GLY A 41 -7.20 -23.41 5.55
N ALA A 42 -6.73 -23.06 6.75
CA ALA A 42 -5.81 -21.94 6.94
C ALA A 42 -4.39 -22.30 6.50
N TRP A 43 -3.69 -21.33 5.91
CA TRP A 43 -2.27 -21.44 5.65
C TRP A 43 -1.52 -21.56 6.98
N GLY A 44 -0.57 -22.50 7.09
CA GLY A 44 0.10 -22.79 8.37
C GLY A 44 -0.53 -23.93 9.17
N GLY A 45 -1.59 -24.56 8.65
CA GLY A 45 -2.19 -25.77 9.20
C GLY A 45 -3.40 -25.52 10.11
N PRO A 46 -4.01 -26.59 10.66
CA PRO A 46 -5.29 -26.52 11.37
C PRO A 46 -5.20 -25.90 12.78
N SER A 47 -4.01 -25.51 13.23
CA SER A 47 -3.83 -24.89 14.54
C SER A 47 -3.87 -23.36 14.42
N ARG A 48 -4.44 -22.70 15.43
CA ARG A 48 -4.45 -21.24 15.54
C ARG A 48 -3.05 -20.63 15.47
N SER A 49 -2.07 -21.27 16.13
CA SER A 49 -0.69 -20.79 16.18
C SER A 49 0.03 -20.95 14.85
N GLY A 50 -0.19 -22.05 14.14
CA GLY A 50 0.34 -22.28 12.79
C GLY A 50 -0.26 -21.26 11.80
N ALA A 51 -1.58 -21.09 11.84
CA ALA A 51 -2.28 -20.11 11.03
C ALA A 51 -1.79 -18.67 11.29
N TRP A 52 -1.65 -18.29 12.56
CA TRP A 52 -1.10 -17.00 12.95
C TRP A 52 0.34 -16.80 12.45
N LEU A 53 1.21 -17.80 12.63
CA LEU A 53 2.62 -17.67 12.25
C LEU A 53 2.79 -17.45 10.75
N ALA A 54 2.01 -18.15 9.92
CA ALA A 54 2.03 -17.97 8.47
C ALA A 54 1.63 -16.52 8.10
N HIS A 55 0.52 -16.03 8.66
CA HIS A 55 0.03 -14.68 8.37
C HIS A 55 0.98 -13.59 8.87
N ALA A 56 1.53 -13.75 10.08
CA ALA A 56 2.52 -12.83 10.64
C ALA A 56 3.79 -12.80 9.79
N ALA A 57 4.30 -13.97 9.38
CA ALA A 57 5.51 -14.08 8.56
C ALA A 57 5.34 -13.45 7.17
N ILE A 58 4.16 -13.58 6.56
CA ILE A 58 3.85 -12.95 5.26
C ILE A 58 3.64 -11.43 5.42
N ALA A 59 3.04 -11.00 6.54
CA ALA A 59 2.78 -9.59 6.79
C ALA A 59 4.06 -8.76 6.91
N VAL A 60 5.15 -9.31 7.46
CA VAL A 60 6.43 -8.58 7.63
C VAL A 60 7.01 -8.07 6.29
N PRO A 61 7.30 -8.91 5.27
CA PRO A 61 7.86 -8.44 4.02
C PRO A 61 6.89 -7.53 3.25
N ILE A 62 5.59 -7.83 3.26
CA ILE A 62 4.58 -6.97 2.61
C ILE A 62 4.55 -5.59 3.28
N GLY A 63 4.60 -5.53 4.61
CA GLY A 63 4.60 -4.29 5.38
C GLY A 63 5.85 -3.45 5.10
N ALA A 64 7.01 -4.10 4.99
CA ALA A 64 8.26 -3.43 4.61
C ALA A 64 8.16 -2.80 3.20
N VAL A 65 7.63 -3.53 2.23
CA VAL A 65 7.41 -3.01 0.86
C VAL A 65 6.41 -1.86 0.86
N ALA A 66 5.28 -2.00 1.56
CA ALA A 66 4.27 -0.95 1.65
C ALA A 66 4.81 0.32 2.32
N GLY A 67 5.60 0.17 3.39
CA GLY A 67 6.28 1.29 4.05
C GLY A 67 7.29 1.99 3.14
N ALA A 68 8.09 1.24 2.39
CA ALA A 68 9.01 1.79 1.41
C ALA A 68 8.28 2.56 0.30
N LEU A 69 7.16 2.03 -0.21
CA LEU A 69 6.31 2.70 -1.18
C LEU A 69 5.71 4.00 -0.61
N LEU A 70 5.26 3.99 0.64
CA LEU A 70 4.71 5.18 1.30
C LEU A 70 5.75 6.32 1.35
N VAL A 71 6.99 5.99 1.74
CA VAL A 71 8.12 6.92 1.74
C VAL A 71 8.43 7.41 0.32
N ALA A 72 8.44 6.52 -0.67
CA ALA A 72 8.71 6.88 -2.06
C ALA A 72 7.66 7.85 -2.62
N VAL A 73 6.37 7.58 -2.37
CA VAL A 73 5.26 8.45 -2.78
C VAL A 73 5.33 9.82 -2.10
N GLU A 74 5.68 9.87 -0.81
CA GLU A 74 5.89 11.14 -0.10
C GLU A 74 7.04 11.96 -0.69
N ARG A 75 8.17 11.32 -0.98
CA ARG A 75 9.31 11.97 -1.66
C ARG A 75 8.90 12.51 -3.03
N LEU A 76 8.12 11.75 -3.78
CA LEU A 76 7.62 12.15 -5.09
C LEU A 76 6.68 13.36 -5.01
N ARG A 77 5.77 13.35 -4.03
CA ARG A 77 4.86 14.47 -3.74
C ARG A 77 5.62 15.74 -3.37
N ARG A 78 6.68 15.63 -2.55
CA ARG A 78 7.56 16.77 -2.20
C ARG A 78 8.29 17.33 -3.42
N ARG A 79 8.84 16.47 -4.29
CA ARG A 79 9.50 16.92 -5.53
C ARG A 79 8.55 17.71 -6.43
N LEU A 80 7.30 17.28 -6.56
CA LEU A 80 6.28 18.04 -7.31
C LEU A 80 5.98 19.40 -6.68
N THR A 81 5.93 19.51 -5.35
CA THR A 81 5.77 20.79 -4.67
C THR A 81 6.93 21.74 -4.94
N LEU A 82 8.18 21.23 -4.91
CA LEU A 82 9.36 22.03 -5.24
C LEU A 82 9.29 22.54 -6.69
N THR A 83 8.85 21.70 -7.64
CA THR A 83 8.67 22.11 -9.05
C THR A 83 7.72 23.30 -9.19
N GLU A 84 6.63 23.31 -8.43
CA GLU A 84 5.67 24.42 -8.46
C GLU A 84 6.21 25.69 -7.82
N GLN A 85 7.19 25.57 -6.93
CA GLN A 85 7.90 26.70 -6.34
C GLN A 85 8.98 27.27 -7.29
N GLY A 86 9.11 26.73 -8.50
CA GLY A 86 10.05 27.18 -9.52
C GLY A 86 11.38 26.41 -9.53
N GLU A 87 11.55 25.41 -8.65
CA GLU A 87 12.77 24.59 -8.64
C GLU A 87 12.83 23.67 -9.86
N PRO A 88 14.01 23.50 -10.48
CA PRO A 88 14.19 22.60 -11.61
C PRO A 88 13.89 21.15 -11.19
N ALA A 89 12.89 20.56 -11.84
CA ALA A 89 12.48 19.21 -11.58
C ALA A 89 13.13 18.24 -12.56
N ALA A 90 13.57 17.09 -12.06
CA ALA A 90 13.98 16.02 -12.95
C ALA A 90 12.79 15.55 -13.80
N TRP A 91 13.03 15.32 -15.10
CA TRP A 91 12.00 14.99 -16.08
C TRP A 91 11.16 13.76 -15.70
N TRP A 92 11.73 12.84 -14.91
CA TRP A 92 11.07 11.60 -14.46
C TRP A 92 10.02 11.80 -13.37
N VAL A 93 9.99 12.95 -12.68
CA VAL A 93 9.10 13.18 -11.52
C VAL A 93 7.63 13.10 -11.93
N ARG A 94 7.25 13.76 -13.04
CA ARG A 94 5.87 13.73 -13.54
C ARG A 94 5.44 12.33 -14.04
N PRO A 95 6.19 11.63 -14.91
CA PRO A 95 5.78 10.30 -15.34
C PRO A 95 5.73 9.30 -14.17
N ALA A 96 6.69 9.33 -13.24
CA ALA A 96 6.64 8.47 -12.06
C ALA A 96 5.36 8.71 -11.23
N ALA A 97 4.93 9.95 -11.08
CA ALA A 97 3.74 10.29 -10.31
C ALA A 97 2.45 9.88 -11.03
N VAL A 98 2.37 10.05 -12.35
CA VAL A 98 1.26 9.53 -13.16
C VAL A 98 1.19 8.01 -13.04
N THR A 99 2.31 7.32 -13.21
CA THR A 99 2.38 5.85 -13.09
C THR A 99 1.91 5.38 -11.72
N ALA A 100 2.37 6.02 -10.63
CA ALA A 100 1.93 5.65 -9.28
C ALA A 100 0.41 5.78 -9.10
N VAL A 101 -0.19 6.86 -9.59
CA VAL A 101 -1.65 7.08 -9.51
C VAL A 101 -2.41 6.06 -10.37
N VAL A 102 -1.95 5.81 -11.59
CA VAL A 102 -2.57 4.83 -12.50
C VAL A 102 -2.49 3.42 -11.94
N LEU A 103 -1.33 3.00 -11.44
CA LEU A 103 -1.16 1.67 -10.84
C LEU A 103 -2.03 1.49 -9.59
N ALA A 104 -2.14 2.52 -8.73
CA ALA A 104 -3.03 2.49 -7.58
C ALA A 104 -4.51 2.35 -7.98
N ALA A 105 -4.94 3.08 -9.01
CA ALA A 105 -6.31 2.99 -9.53
C ALA A 105 -6.59 1.63 -10.17
N LEU A 106 -5.64 1.09 -10.94
CA LEU A 106 -5.72 -0.24 -11.51
C LEU A 106 -5.79 -1.31 -10.42
N PHE A 107 -4.92 -1.24 -9.42
CA PHE A 107 -4.93 -2.13 -8.27
C PHE A 107 -6.30 -2.14 -7.59
N LEU A 108 -6.85 -0.98 -7.25
CA LEU A 108 -8.18 -0.87 -6.62
C LEU A 108 -9.29 -1.46 -7.51
N THR A 109 -9.24 -1.20 -8.81
CA THR A 109 -10.23 -1.71 -9.76
C THR A 109 -10.16 -3.24 -9.87
N LEU A 110 -8.95 -3.79 -9.98
CA LEU A 110 -8.75 -5.23 -10.07
C LEU A 110 -9.11 -5.93 -8.75
N TRP A 111 -8.72 -5.35 -7.61
CA TRP A 111 -9.06 -5.84 -6.29
C TRP A 111 -10.58 -5.90 -6.08
N THR A 112 -11.29 -4.82 -6.39
CA THR A 112 -12.76 -4.76 -6.22
C THR A 112 -13.51 -5.69 -7.15
N ARG A 113 -12.95 -6.03 -8.31
CA ARG A 113 -13.50 -7.06 -9.22
C ARG A 113 -13.26 -8.49 -8.75
N GLN A 114 -12.33 -8.69 -7.81
CA GLN A 114 -12.03 -10.01 -7.21
C GLN A 114 -12.83 -10.29 -5.94
N LEU A 115 -13.41 -9.25 -5.33
CA LEU A 115 -14.32 -9.37 -4.18
C LEU A 115 -15.69 -9.89 -4.63
#